data_AF-A0A437CLP0-F1
#
_entry.id   AF-A0A437CLP0-F1
#
_cell.length_a   1.000
_cell.length_b   1.000
_cell.length_c   1.000
_cell.angle_alpha   90.00
_cell.angle_beta   90.00
_cell.angle_gamma   90.00
#
_symmetry.space_group_name_H-M   'P 1'
#
loop_
_entity.id
_entity.type
_entity.pdbx_description
1 polymer ?
#
loop_
_entity_poly.entity_id
_entity_poly.type
_entity_poly.pdbx_seq_one_letter_code
_entity_poly.pdbx_strand_id
1 'polypeptide(L)'
;MLHLGVWCFGTHLSALTLILCTVLVPPPAHAYIYVNYKNMSSMLFEDLPALFGAPLPASGLTGLLVSSQPANGCAPMSPPPPLPSSFDANTTKFVALIKRYVCNFDIKVLHAQQAGYSAAIIHNMYSNTLLNMNYSNDTIAEQIDIPSVFTSYYASENLRTYLFPEHVVFVTLKPEFAFPLSYYLIPFTGVVGMIIIVMCVILV
;
A
#
# COMPACT_ATOMS: atom_id res chain seq x y z
N MET A 1 41.66 -37.87 17.65
CA MET A 1 40.34 -37.35 18.04
C MET A 1 40.28 -35.83 17.78
N LEU A 2 40.32 -35.40 16.52
CA LEU A 2 40.34 -33.98 16.12
C LEU A 2 39.52 -33.81 14.83
N HIS A 3 38.23 -34.16 14.88
CA HIS A 3 37.35 -34.02 13.71
C HIS A 3 35.90 -33.61 14.05
N LEU A 4 35.61 -33.28 15.31
CA LEU A 4 34.24 -32.99 15.77
C LEU A 4 33.96 -31.48 16.00
N GLY A 5 34.97 -30.61 15.88
CA GLY A 5 34.84 -29.17 16.15
C GLY A 5 34.47 -28.29 14.95
N VAL A 6 34.65 -28.78 13.71
CA VAL A 6 34.47 -27.95 12.49
C VAL A 6 33.01 -27.97 11.99
N TRP A 7 32.26 -29.03 12.27
CA TRP A 7 30.84 -29.13 11.86
C TRP A 7 29.88 -28.27 12.70
N CYS A 8 30.23 -27.96 13.96
CA CYS A 8 29.36 -27.15 14.82
C CYS A 8 29.40 -25.65 14.47
N PHE A 9 30.50 -25.16 13.89
CA PHE A 9 30.64 -23.76 13.51
C PHE A 9 29.87 -23.44 12.21
N GLY A 10 29.82 -24.39 11.27
CA GLY A 10 29.09 -24.25 10.00
C GLY A 10 27.57 -24.25 10.18
N THR A 11 27.05 -25.01 11.15
CA THR A 11 25.60 -25.07 11.45
C THR A 11 25.10 -23.79 12.13
N HIS A 12 25.88 -23.20 13.03
CA HIS A 12 25.56 -21.92 13.65
C HIS A 12 25.59 -20.75 12.65
N LEU A 13 26.58 -20.73 11.76
CA LEU A 13 26.66 -19.71 10.71
C LEU A 13 25.50 -19.83 9.70
N SER A 14 25.15 -21.07 9.32
CA SER A 14 24.02 -21.34 8.44
C SER A 14 22.66 -21.00 9.08
N ALA A 15 22.51 -21.24 10.39
CA ALA A 15 21.31 -20.87 11.14
C ALA A 15 21.19 -19.35 11.30
N LEU A 16 22.30 -18.66 11.59
CA LEU A 16 22.35 -17.19 11.63
C LEU A 16 22.00 -16.56 10.29
N THR A 17 22.49 -17.10 9.17
CA THR A 17 22.12 -16.63 7.83
C THR A 17 20.65 -16.91 7.50
N LEU A 18 20.08 -18.03 7.96
CA LEU A 18 18.67 -18.35 7.73
C LEU A 18 17.75 -17.42 8.53
N ILE A 19 18.10 -17.15 9.80
CA ILE A 19 17.41 -16.20 10.68
C ILE A 19 17.54 -14.76 10.14
N LEU A 20 18.71 -14.39 9.63
CA LEU A 20 18.91 -13.08 9.00
C LEU A 20 18.04 -12.92 7.73
N CYS A 21 17.94 -13.97 6.90
CA CYS A 21 17.08 -13.98 5.72
C CYS A 21 15.57 -13.92 6.06
N THR A 22 15.11 -14.56 7.14
CA THR A 22 13.69 -14.47 7.53
C THR A 22 13.31 -13.13 8.15
N VAL A 23 14.26 -12.42 8.77
CA VAL A 23 14.07 -11.07 9.31
C VAL A 23 14.09 -9.98 8.22
N LEU A 24 14.68 -10.26 7.04
CA LEU A 24 14.78 -9.32 5.93
C LEU A 24 13.56 -9.28 5.00
N VAL A 25 12.58 -10.17 5.16
CA VAL A 25 11.35 -10.12 4.34
C VAL A 25 10.40 -9.11 4.98
N PRO A 26 10.18 -7.93 4.39
CA PRO A 26 9.19 -7.01 4.91
C PRO A 26 7.80 -7.66 4.85
N PRO A 27 6.97 -7.55 5.90
CA PRO A 27 5.59 -8.01 5.84
C PRO A 27 4.83 -7.26 4.73
N PRO A 28 3.72 -7.83 4.22
CA PRO A 28 2.85 -7.10 3.30
C PRO A 28 2.47 -5.76 3.94
N ALA A 29 2.92 -4.66 3.34
CA ALA A 29 2.63 -3.33 3.84
C ALA A 29 1.15 -3.07 3.60
N HIS A 30 0.36 -2.85 4.66
CA HIS A 30 -0.96 -2.28 4.47
C HIS A 30 -0.79 -0.84 3.97
N ALA A 31 -1.85 -0.30 3.39
CA ALA A 31 -1.96 1.13 3.20
C ALA A 31 -3.31 1.58 3.76
N TYR A 32 -3.47 2.89 3.87
CA TYR A 32 -4.68 3.48 4.41
C TYR A 32 -5.20 4.58 3.49
N ILE A 33 -6.52 4.62 3.36
CA ILE A 33 -7.26 5.68 2.69
C ILE A 33 -7.73 6.67 3.75
N TYR A 34 -7.15 7.86 3.75
CA TYR A 34 -7.63 8.98 4.56
C TYR A 34 -8.59 9.81 3.73
N VAL A 35 -9.81 9.99 4.20
CA VAL A 35 -10.79 10.86 3.56
C VAL A 35 -10.77 12.21 4.26
N ASN A 36 -10.50 13.28 3.51
CA ASN A 36 -10.60 14.64 3.98
C ASN A 36 -11.81 15.32 3.32
N TYR A 37 -12.82 15.60 4.13
CA TYR A 37 -14.06 16.25 3.71
C TYR A 37 -14.39 17.40 4.66
N LYS A 38 -14.51 18.62 4.10
CA LYS A 38 -14.94 19.90 4.72
C LYS A 38 -15.13 19.85 6.25
N ASN A 39 -14.05 20.06 7.03
CA ASN A 39 -14.06 20.19 8.50
C ASN A 39 -14.66 19.00 9.29
N MET A 40 -14.90 17.86 8.66
CA MET A 40 -15.30 16.62 9.33
C MET A 40 -14.04 15.85 9.75
N SER A 41 -14.10 15.13 10.88
CA SER A 41 -13.03 14.24 11.31
C SER A 41 -12.60 13.32 10.16
N SER A 42 -11.31 13.27 9.87
CA SER A 42 -10.78 12.43 8.79
C SER A 42 -11.15 10.98 9.03
N MET A 43 -11.88 10.37 8.08
CA MET A 43 -12.18 8.94 8.14
C MET A 43 -11.01 8.13 7.60
N LEU A 44 -10.76 6.99 8.23
CA LEU A 44 -9.71 6.06 7.87
C LEU A 44 -10.35 4.75 7.38
N PHE A 45 -9.94 4.29 6.21
CA PHE A 45 -10.32 2.97 5.71
C PHE A 45 -9.08 2.12 5.47
N GLU A 46 -9.16 0.85 5.86
CA GLU A 46 -8.14 -0.14 5.56
C GLU A 46 -8.09 -0.44 4.06
N ASP A 47 -6.88 -0.61 3.54
CA ASP A 47 -6.65 -1.02 2.18
C ASP A 47 -5.42 -1.95 2.06
N LEU A 48 -5.20 -2.47 0.86
CA LEU A 48 -3.97 -3.17 0.47
C LEU A 48 -3.41 -2.56 -0.83
N PRO A 49 -2.12 -2.22 -0.90
CA PRO A 49 -1.51 -1.77 -2.14
C PRO A 49 -1.45 -2.91 -3.17
N ALA A 50 -1.46 -2.54 -4.45
CA ALA A 50 -1.24 -3.48 -5.54
C ALA A 50 0.18 -4.07 -5.50
N LEU A 51 0.32 -5.29 -6.01
CA LEU A 51 1.62 -5.94 -6.24
C LEU A 51 2.24 -5.55 -7.60
N PHE A 52 1.70 -4.53 -8.26
CA PHE A 52 2.13 -4.01 -9.54
C PHE A 52 1.97 -2.49 -9.57
N GLY A 53 2.57 -1.86 -10.58
CA GLY A 53 2.56 -0.42 -10.71
C GLY A 53 3.54 0.29 -9.79
N ALA A 54 3.48 1.63 -9.79
CA ALA A 54 4.32 2.41 -8.90
C ALA A 54 3.93 2.20 -7.43
N PRO A 55 4.91 2.14 -6.50
CA PRO A 55 4.61 2.12 -5.08
C PRO A 55 3.99 3.45 -4.63
N LEU A 56 3.20 3.39 -3.55
CA LEU A 56 2.70 4.62 -2.94
C LEU A 56 3.86 5.49 -2.42
N PRO A 57 3.86 6.81 -2.68
CA PRO A 57 4.87 7.72 -2.13
C PRO A 57 4.87 7.72 -0.61
N ALA A 58 6.04 7.85 0.00
CA ALA A 58 6.16 7.89 1.46
C ALA A 58 5.45 9.09 2.11
N SER A 59 5.38 10.21 1.39
CA SER A 59 4.61 11.39 1.77
C SER A 59 3.09 11.17 1.71
N GLY A 60 2.65 10.07 1.09
CA GLY A 60 1.28 9.87 0.64
C GLY A 60 0.98 10.56 -0.70
N LEU A 61 -0.13 10.16 -1.31
CA LEU A 61 -0.69 10.75 -2.52
C LEU A 61 -2.09 11.27 -2.21
N THR A 62 -2.26 12.59 -2.25
CA THR A 62 -3.56 13.25 -2.09
C THR A 62 -4.14 13.62 -3.44
N GLY A 63 -5.43 13.36 -3.65
CA GLY A 63 -6.14 13.75 -4.87
C GLY A 63 -7.66 13.75 -4.70
N LEU A 64 -8.36 14.30 -5.68
CA LEU A 64 -9.83 14.29 -5.72
C LEU A 64 -10.31 12.90 -6.09
N LEU A 65 -11.22 12.36 -5.29
CA LEU A 65 -11.86 11.09 -5.58
C LEU A 65 -12.93 11.27 -6.66
N VAL A 66 -12.89 10.41 -7.67
CA VAL A 66 -13.84 10.42 -8.80
C VAL A 66 -14.30 8.98 -9.04
N SER A 67 -15.62 8.78 -9.15
CA SER A 67 -16.14 7.49 -9.60
C SER A 67 -15.78 7.24 -11.06
N SER A 68 -15.17 6.09 -11.34
CA SER A 68 -14.84 5.69 -12.71
C SER A 68 -16.08 5.53 -13.59
N GLN A 69 -15.93 5.83 -14.88
CA GLN A 69 -16.95 5.59 -15.90
C GLN A 69 -16.28 4.93 -17.11
N PRO A 70 -16.59 3.66 -17.45
CA PRO A 70 -17.54 2.78 -16.78
C PRO A 70 -17.06 2.40 -15.37
N ALA A 71 -18.01 2.18 -14.45
CA ALA A 71 -17.71 1.90 -13.04
C ALA A 71 -16.81 0.66 -12.82
N ASN A 72 -16.79 -0.29 -13.75
CA ASN A 72 -15.94 -1.47 -13.66
C ASN A 72 -14.53 -1.26 -14.26
N GLY A 73 -14.26 -0.14 -14.94
CA GLY A 73 -12.96 0.14 -15.57
C GLY A 73 -12.52 -0.89 -16.62
N CYS A 74 -13.42 -1.68 -17.20
CA CYS A 74 -13.06 -2.74 -18.16
C CYS A 74 -13.04 -2.27 -19.62
N ALA A 75 -13.53 -1.07 -19.90
CA ALA A 75 -13.40 -0.39 -21.18
C ALA A 75 -12.65 0.94 -20.96
N PRO A 76 -12.20 1.62 -22.02
CA PRO A 76 -11.56 2.93 -21.91
C PRO A 76 -12.39 3.87 -21.02
N MET A 77 -11.72 4.41 -20.01
CA MET A 77 -12.37 5.20 -18.96
C MET A 77 -12.50 6.66 -19.40
N SER A 78 -13.59 7.31 -19.01
CA SER A 78 -13.74 8.76 -19.19
C SER A 78 -12.68 9.50 -18.36
N PRO A 79 -12.11 10.60 -18.90
CA PRO A 79 -11.15 11.40 -18.16
C PRO A 79 -11.80 12.03 -16.92
N PRO A 80 -10.99 12.45 -15.93
CA PRO A 80 -11.49 13.21 -14.79
C PRO A 80 -12.30 14.45 -15.21
N PRO A 81 -13.29 14.87 -14.40
CA PRO A 81 -14.05 16.08 -14.69
C PRO A 81 -13.13 17.31 -14.70
N PRO A 82 -13.49 18.36 -15.47
CA PRO A 82 -12.72 19.59 -15.50
C PRO A 82 -12.68 20.23 -14.10
N LEU A 83 -11.50 20.70 -13.71
CA LEU A 83 -11.30 21.37 -12.43
C LEU A 83 -12.00 22.74 -12.43
N PRO A 84 -12.65 23.11 -11.31
CA PRO A 84 -13.04 24.50 -11.08
C PRO A 84 -11.82 25.43 -11.11
N SER A 85 -12.02 26.69 -11.47
CA SER A 85 -10.95 27.70 -11.57
C SER A 85 -10.18 27.97 -10.27
N SER A 86 -10.69 27.49 -9.12
CA SER A 86 -10.03 27.57 -7.83
C SER A 86 -8.92 26.54 -7.63
N PHE A 87 -8.79 25.55 -8.52
CA PHE A 87 -7.80 24.48 -8.42
C PHE A 87 -6.77 24.59 -9.54
N ASP A 88 -5.51 24.37 -9.20
CA ASP A 88 -4.41 24.35 -10.17
C ASP A 88 -4.32 22.96 -10.82
N ALA A 89 -4.46 22.91 -12.14
CA ALA A 89 -4.44 21.69 -12.92
C ALA A 89 -3.10 20.93 -12.86
N ASN A 90 -1.99 21.62 -12.57
CA ASN A 90 -0.66 21.00 -12.53
C ASN A 90 -0.40 20.26 -11.22
N THR A 91 -1.02 20.71 -10.12
CA THR A 91 -0.81 20.16 -8.78
C THR A 91 -1.94 19.26 -8.33
N THR A 92 -3.14 19.46 -8.89
CA THR A 92 -4.33 18.72 -8.50
C THR A 92 -4.37 17.34 -9.15
N LYS A 93 -4.31 16.31 -8.32
CA LYS A 93 -4.36 14.90 -8.75
C LYS A 93 -5.78 14.36 -8.67
N PHE A 94 -6.07 13.36 -9.50
CA PHE A 94 -7.33 12.63 -9.47
C PHE A 94 -7.11 11.16 -9.13
N VAL A 95 -8.02 10.61 -8.32
CA VAL A 95 -7.99 9.21 -7.89
C VAL A 95 -9.28 8.54 -8.35
N ALA A 96 -9.16 7.51 -9.18
CA ALA A 96 -10.31 6.77 -9.70
C ALA A 96 -10.84 5.77 -8.66
N LEU A 97 -12.14 5.77 -8.39
CA LEU A 97 -12.83 4.73 -7.63
C LEU A 97 -13.44 3.70 -8.60
N ILE A 98 -12.95 2.46 -8.55
CA ILE A 98 -13.26 1.41 -9.54
C ILE A 98 -13.87 0.20 -8.85
N LYS A 99 -14.96 -0.31 -9.42
CA LYS A 99 -15.67 -1.50 -8.95
C LYS A 99 -14.96 -2.80 -9.35
N ARG A 100 -14.81 -3.72 -8.40
CA ARG A 100 -14.32 -5.09 -8.65
C ARG A 100 -15.28 -5.91 -9.54
N TYR A 101 -14.71 -6.93 -10.18
CA TYR A 101 -15.31 -7.91 -11.10
C TYR A 101 -15.29 -7.50 -12.58
N VAL A 102 -15.70 -8.43 -13.45
CA VAL A 102 -15.70 -8.39 -14.92
C VAL A 102 -14.33 -8.59 -15.58
N CYS A 103 -13.31 -7.83 -15.18
CA CYS A 103 -11.95 -7.91 -15.73
C CYS A 103 -10.88 -7.86 -14.62
N ASN A 104 -9.62 -8.11 -15.00
CA ASN A 104 -8.47 -8.16 -14.11
C ASN A 104 -8.10 -6.78 -13.55
N PHE A 105 -7.34 -6.76 -12.44
CA PHE A 105 -7.00 -5.53 -11.73
C PHE A 105 -6.05 -4.63 -12.51
N ASP A 106 -5.01 -5.21 -13.11
CA ASP A 106 -4.05 -4.55 -14.00
C ASP A 106 -4.75 -3.78 -15.14
N ILE A 107 -5.71 -4.40 -15.83
CA ILE A 107 -6.49 -3.76 -16.90
C ILE A 107 -7.25 -2.52 -16.39
N LYS A 108 -7.86 -2.62 -15.20
CA LYS A 108 -8.61 -1.50 -14.59
C LYS A 108 -7.70 -0.31 -14.30
N VAL A 109 -6.54 -0.58 -13.73
CA VAL A 109 -5.56 0.46 -13.36
C VAL A 109 -4.94 1.05 -14.62
N LEU A 110 -4.64 0.25 -15.63
CA LEU A 110 -4.14 0.73 -16.92
C LEU A 110 -5.15 1.66 -17.61
N HIS A 111 -6.44 1.33 -17.64
CA HIS A 111 -7.45 2.23 -18.20
C HIS A 111 -7.60 3.53 -17.39
N ALA A 112 -7.46 3.47 -16.07
CA ALA A 112 -7.45 4.69 -15.25
C ALA A 112 -6.23 5.56 -15.57
N GLN A 113 -5.05 4.97 -15.72
CA GLN A 113 -3.85 5.69 -16.14
C GLN A 113 -4.03 6.34 -17.52
N GLN A 114 -4.51 5.59 -18.51
CA GLN A 114 -4.75 6.09 -19.86
C GLN A 114 -5.78 7.23 -19.91
N ALA A 115 -6.73 7.25 -18.98
CA ALA A 115 -7.71 8.32 -18.83
C ALA A 115 -7.16 9.55 -18.08
N GLY A 116 -5.93 9.50 -17.56
CA GLY A 116 -5.28 10.63 -16.89
C GLY A 116 -5.47 10.68 -15.37
N TYR A 117 -5.89 9.59 -14.73
CA TYR A 117 -5.90 9.51 -13.26
C TYR A 117 -4.48 9.29 -12.72
N SER A 118 -4.21 9.83 -11.53
CA SER A 118 -2.89 9.73 -10.88
C SER A 118 -2.78 8.55 -9.92
N ALA A 119 -3.90 7.94 -9.53
CA ALA A 119 -3.96 6.73 -8.72
C ALA A 119 -5.33 6.05 -8.88
N ALA A 120 -5.43 4.79 -8.46
CA ALA A 120 -6.68 4.03 -8.48
C ALA A 120 -7.00 3.35 -7.15
N ILE A 121 -8.26 3.43 -6.73
CA ILE A 121 -8.82 2.68 -5.61
C ILE A 121 -9.79 1.67 -6.20
N ILE A 122 -9.44 0.39 -6.14
CA ILE A 122 -10.34 -0.70 -6.51
C ILE A 122 -11.07 -1.16 -5.26
N HIS A 123 -12.39 -1.23 -5.29
CA HIS A 123 -13.15 -1.67 -4.13
C HIS A 123 -13.83 -3.01 -4.38
N ASN A 124 -13.89 -3.81 -3.32
CA ASN A 124 -14.61 -5.06 -3.32
C ASN A 124 -16.13 -4.83 -3.50
N MET A 125 -16.83 -5.91 -3.82
CA MET A 125 -18.27 -5.92 -4.05
C MET A 125 -18.90 -7.00 -3.20
N TYR A 126 -19.89 -6.60 -2.40
CA TYR A 126 -20.64 -7.47 -1.49
C TYR A 126 -19.79 -8.19 -0.44
N SER A 127 -18.57 -7.70 -0.17
CA SER A 127 -17.65 -8.25 0.83
C SER A 127 -16.73 -7.17 1.36
N ASN A 128 -16.40 -7.26 2.65
CA ASN A 128 -15.44 -6.36 3.28
C ASN A 128 -14.02 -6.93 3.35
N THR A 129 -13.81 -8.16 2.87
CA THR A 129 -12.49 -8.79 2.86
C THR A 129 -11.57 -8.06 1.88
N LEU A 130 -10.38 -7.70 2.35
CA LEU A 130 -9.31 -7.16 1.50
C LEU A 130 -8.62 -8.29 0.74
N LEU A 131 -8.17 -8.01 -0.47
CA LEU A 131 -7.51 -8.97 -1.34
C LEU A 131 -6.27 -8.35 -1.96
N ASN A 132 -5.23 -9.15 -2.08
CA ASN A 132 -4.04 -8.74 -2.82
C ASN A 132 -4.39 -8.63 -4.31
N MET A 133 -4.12 -7.47 -4.89
CA MET A 133 -4.26 -7.28 -6.33
C MET A 133 -2.99 -7.77 -7.01
N ASN A 134 -3.08 -8.98 -7.56
CA ASN A 134 -2.08 -9.50 -8.48
C ASN A 134 -2.41 -9.08 -9.92
N TYR A 135 -1.38 -9.02 -10.75
CA TYR A 135 -1.52 -8.78 -12.17
C TYR A 135 -1.70 -10.10 -12.93
N SER A 136 -2.29 -10.02 -14.12
CA SER A 136 -2.59 -11.17 -14.97
C SER A 136 -1.59 -11.37 -16.11
N ASN A 137 -0.89 -10.30 -16.50
CA ASN A 137 0.09 -10.31 -17.57
C ASN A 137 1.24 -9.34 -17.22
N ASP A 138 2.47 -9.83 -17.19
CA ASP A 138 3.66 -9.03 -16.87
C ASP A 138 3.80 -7.80 -17.80
N THR A 139 3.54 -7.97 -19.10
CA THR A 139 3.65 -6.86 -20.07
C THR A 139 2.64 -5.74 -19.82
N ILE A 140 1.48 -6.05 -19.23
CA ILE A 140 0.48 -5.04 -18.84
C ILE A 140 0.93 -4.38 -17.53
N ALA A 141 1.41 -5.17 -16.57
CA ALA A 141 1.89 -4.68 -15.29
C ALA A 141 3.05 -3.69 -15.43
N GLU A 142 3.98 -3.95 -16.35
CA GLU A 142 5.14 -3.08 -16.66
C GLU A 142 4.74 -1.73 -17.27
N GLN A 143 3.54 -1.61 -17.85
CA GLN A 143 3.04 -0.36 -18.42
C GLN A 143 2.34 0.53 -17.39
N ILE A 144 2.11 0.02 -16.17
CA ILE A 144 1.38 0.75 -15.14
C ILE A 144 2.38 1.52 -14.28
N ASP A 145 2.24 2.84 -14.25
CA ASP A 145 3.10 3.79 -13.54
C ASP A 145 2.36 4.54 -12.42
N ILE A 146 1.06 4.29 -12.25
CA ILE A 146 0.27 4.88 -11.16
C ILE A 146 0.12 3.89 -9.99
N PRO A 147 0.17 4.37 -8.74
CA PRO A 147 -0.12 3.52 -7.59
C PRO A 147 -1.60 3.16 -7.52
N SER A 148 -1.89 1.98 -6.96
CA SER A 148 -3.26 1.56 -6.72
C SER A 148 -3.42 0.76 -5.43
N VAL A 149 -4.62 0.86 -4.84
CA VAL A 149 -4.98 0.18 -3.58
C VAL A 149 -6.32 -0.53 -3.70
N PHE A 150 -6.51 -1.55 -2.87
CA PHE A 150 -7.72 -2.34 -2.78
C PHE A 150 -8.42 -2.12 -1.44
N THR A 151 -9.71 -1.80 -1.45
CA THR A 151 -10.48 -1.59 -0.21
C THR A 151 -11.79 -2.37 -0.16
N SER A 152 -12.44 -2.35 1.01
CA SER A 152 -13.67 -3.07 1.31
C SER A 152 -14.91 -2.50 0.60
N TYR A 153 -15.98 -3.29 0.51
CA TYR A 153 -17.27 -2.79 0.05
C TYR A 153 -17.80 -1.66 0.95
N TYR A 154 -17.72 -1.84 2.27
CA TYR A 154 -18.13 -0.82 3.26
C TYR A 154 -17.40 0.51 3.06
N ALA A 155 -16.07 0.48 2.89
CA ALA A 155 -15.31 1.70 2.61
C ALA A 155 -15.83 2.38 1.35
N SER A 156 -16.07 1.64 0.27
CA SER A 156 -16.58 2.21 -0.98
C SER A 156 -17.96 2.85 -0.87
N GLU A 157 -18.86 2.26 -0.09
CA GLU A 157 -20.19 2.83 0.14
C GLU A 157 -20.07 4.17 0.88
N ASN A 158 -19.22 4.23 1.91
CA ASN A 158 -18.93 5.48 2.60
C ASN A 158 -18.22 6.50 1.71
N LEU A 159 -17.31 6.07 0.83
CA LEU A 159 -16.67 7.01 -0.12
C LEU A 159 -17.70 7.59 -1.10
N ARG A 160 -18.63 6.76 -1.58
CA ARG A 160 -19.66 7.16 -2.55
C ARG A 160 -20.70 8.11 -1.96
N THR A 161 -21.01 8.02 -0.66
CA THR A 161 -21.96 8.94 -0.02
C THR A 161 -21.47 10.39 -0.01
N TYR A 162 -20.19 10.65 -0.27
CA TYR A 162 -19.67 12.02 -0.38
C TYR A 162 -19.43 12.48 -1.83
N LEU A 163 -19.54 11.58 -2.81
CA LEU A 163 -19.36 11.87 -4.24
C LEU A 163 -20.62 12.47 -4.89
N PHE A 164 -21.14 13.55 -4.31
CA PHE A 164 -22.21 14.32 -4.93
C PHE A 164 -21.65 15.42 -5.85
N PRO A 165 -22.35 15.82 -6.93
CA PRO A 165 -21.87 16.80 -7.90
C PRO A 165 -21.41 18.14 -7.29
N GLU A 166 -21.97 18.51 -6.14
CA GLU A 166 -21.66 19.76 -5.43
C GLU A 166 -20.47 19.65 -4.46
N HIS A 167 -19.93 18.44 -4.28
CA HIS A 167 -18.96 18.14 -3.23
C HIS A 167 -17.66 17.58 -3.80
N VAL A 168 -16.55 18.23 -3.44
CA VAL A 168 -15.21 17.75 -3.71
C VAL A 168 -14.74 16.93 -2.52
N VAL A 169 -14.31 15.69 -2.78
CA VAL A 169 -13.80 14.76 -1.76
C VAL A 169 -12.31 14.53 -2.01
N PHE A 170 -11.48 14.87 -1.04
CA PHE A 170 -10.06 14.55 -1.09
C PHE A 170 -9.80 13.21 -0.41
N VAL A 171 -9.06 12.35 -1.08
CA VAL A 171 -8.50 11.13 -0.49
C VAL A 171 -6.99 11.24 -0.46
N THR A 172 -6.39 10.80 0.64
CA THR A 172 -4.95 10.63 0.76
C THR A 172 -4.64 9.16 0.93
N LEU A 173 -3.93 8.60 -0.04
CA LEU A 173 -3.41 7.24 -0.01
C LEU A 173 -2.03 7.28 0.65
N LYS A 174 -1.85 6.58 1.77
CA LYS A 174 -0.56 6.57 2.47
C LYS A 174 -0.16 5.13 2.77
N PRO A 175 1.11 4.75 2.48
CA PRO A 175 1.60 3.45 2.88
C PRO A 175 1.67 3.38 4.41
N GLU A 176 1.33 2.22 4.97
CA GLU A 176 1.63 1.94 6.36
C GLU A 176 3.14 1.74 6.50
N PHE A 177 3.78 2.66 7.21
CA PHE A 177 5.13 2.45 7.69
C PHE A 177 5.05 1.67 8.99
N ALA A 178 4.91 0.35 8.88
CA ALA A 178 5.27 -0.52 9.98
C ALA A 178 6.79 -0.40 10.14
N PHE A 179 7.24 0.35 11.15
CA PHE A 179 8.65 0.36 11.51
C PHE A 179 9.07 -1.09 11.70
N PRO A 180 10.04 -1.60 10.92
CA PRO A 180 10.37 -3.02 10.95
C PRO A 180 10.73 -3.38 12.38
N LEU A 181 10.22 -4.52 12.86
CA LEU A 181 10.45 -4.98 14.23
C LEU A 181 11.96 -5.04 14.55
N SER A 182 12.79 -5.28 13.52
CA SER A 182 14.24 -5.13 13.53
C SER A 182 14.75 -3.81 14.12
N TYR A 183 14.10 -2.68 13.84
CA TYR A 183 14.49 -1.37 14.35
C TYR A 183 14.23 -1.23 15.87
N TYR A 184 13.25 -1.96 16.41
CA TYR A 184 13.03 -2.08 17.87
C TYR A 184 13.96 -3.12 18.50
N LEU A 185 14.31 -4.18 17.76
CA LEU A 185 15.21 -5.23 18.25
C LEU A 185 16.66 -4.78 18.38
N ILE A 186 17.13 -3.86 17.54
CA ILE A 186 18.51 -3.33 17.62
C ILE A 186 18.80 -2.68 18.99
N PRO A 187 18.04 -1.69 19.47
CA PRO A 187 18.28 -1.11 20.80
C PRO A 187 18.01 -2.12 21.92
N PHE A 188 17.01 -3.00 21.76
CA PHE A 188 16.73 -4.04 22.76
C PHE A 188 17.89 -5.04 22.92
N THR A 189 18.41 -5.57 21.81
CA THR A 189 19.56 -6.48 21.82
C THR A 189 20.83 -5.78 22.29
N GLY A 190 21.01 -4.49 21.97
CA GLY A 190 22.08 -3.66 22.51
C GLY A 190 22.04 -3.58 24.05
N VAL A 191 20.88 -3.29 24.64
CA VAL A 191 20.72 -3.23 26.11
C VAL A 191 20.97 -4.59 26.75
N VAL A 192 20.37 -5.66 26.23
CA VAL A 192 20.56 -7.03 26.76
C VAL A 192 22.02 -7.45 26.65
N GLY A 193 22.69 -7.17 25.53
CA GLY A 193 24.10 -7.46 25.32
C GLY A 193 25.00 -6.75 26.32
N MET A 194 24.75 -5.46 26.57
CA MET A 194 25.50 -4.68 27.57
C MET A 194 25.35 -5.23 28.99
N ILE A 195 24.14 -5.66 29.38
CA ILE A 195 23.89 -6.26 30.69
C ILE A 195 24.69 -7.55 30.85
N ILE A 196 24.69 -8.42 29.83
CA ILE A 196 25.44 -9.68 29.86
C ILE A 196 26.95 -9.43 30.00
N ILE A 197 27.50 -8.46 29.25
CA ILE A 197 28.93 -8.10 29.34
C ILE A 197 29.29 -7.65 30.75
N VAL A 198 28.49 -6.77 31.37
CA VAL A 198 28.74 -6.30 32.74
C VAL A 198 28.69 -7.46 33.73
N MET A 199 27.72 -8.36 33.63
CA MET A 199 27.66 -9.54 34.50
C MET A 199 28.88 -10.44 34.35
N CYS A 200 29.36 -10.67 33.12
CA CYS A 200 30.57 -11.46 32.87
C CYS A 200 31.83 -10.83 33.46
N VAL A 201 31.95 -9.49 33.44
CA VAL A 201 33.10 -8.79 34.04
C VAL A 201 33.07 -8.84 35.57
N ILE A 202 31.89 -8.75 36.19
CA ILE A 202 31.72 -8.78 37.65
C ILE A 202 31.90 -10.19 38.25
N LEU A 203 31.58 -11.24 37.48
CA LEU A 203 31.70 -12.64 37.93
C LEU A 203 33.12 -13.23 37.84
N VAL A 204 34.08 -12.49 37.26
CA VAL A 204 35.52 -12.87 37.17
C VAL A 204 36.30 -12.19 38.29
#